data_AF-A0A071M083-F1
#
_entry.id   AF-A0A071M083-F1
#
_cell.length_a   1.000
_cell.length_b   1.000
_cell.length_c   1.000
_cell.angle_alpha   90.00
_cell.angle_beta   90.00
_cell.angle_gamma   90.00
#
_symmetry.space_group_name_H-M   'P 1'
#
loop_
_entity.id
_entity.type
_entity.pdbx_description
1 polymer ?
#
loop_
_entity_poly.entity_id
_entity_poly.type
_entity_poly.pdbx_seq_one_letter_code
_entity_poly.pdbx_strand_id
1 'polypeptide(L)'
;MKKLVLVLVSVVVVAGIVGGSVWPYLQLEFAESAHYTEKDKREYDYYTPELLRKLPRISDDYEFSYHNISGPQAFVFGVTFNGTADTRKIRDYLSAEGYEPQAQCQTEAECWRSPRNKKDVVSLYASTKLNLVGIEIYRSENTE
;
A
#
# COMPACT_ATOMS: atom_id res chain seq x y z
N MET A 1 -1.54 14.36 -50.59
CA MET A 1 -0.42 14.71 -49.68
C MET A 1 -0.90 15.47 -48.44
N LYS A 2 -1.49 16.69 -48.54
CA LYS A 2 -1.93 17.48 -47.36
C LYS A 2 -2.86 16.73 -46.39
N LYS A 3 -3.86 15.99 -46.89
CA LYS A 3 -4.78 15.19 -46.06
C LYS A 3 -4.08 14.04 -45.30
N LEU A 4 -3.10 13.41 -45.94
CA LEU A 4 -2.32 12.30 -45.37
C LEU A 4 -1.38 12.80 -44.27
N VAL A 5 -0.76 13.96 -44.46
CA VAL A 5 0.04 14.64 -43.43
C VAL A 5 -0.83 15.04 -42.24
N LEU A 6 -2.04 15.56 -42.48
CA LEU A 6 -2.97 15.94 -41.41
C LEU A 6 -3.42 14.74 -40.57
N VAL A 7 -3.71 13.60 -41.22
CA VAL A 7 -4.03 12.34 -40.54
C VAL A 7 -2.85 11.87 -39.70
N LEU A 8 -1.62 11.84 -40.27
CA LEU A 8 -0.43 11.44 -39.51
C LEU A 8 -0.17 12.33 -38.29
N VAL A 9 -0.27 13.64 -38.43
CA VAL A 9 -0.12 14.58 -37.31
C VAL A 9 -1.19 14.33 -36.24
N SER A 10 -2.45 14.11 -36.64
CA SER A 10 -3.52 13.81 -35.68
C SER A 10 -3.28 12.50 -34.92
N VAL A 11 -2.77 11.46 -35.59
CA VAL A 11 -2.42 10.19 -34.96
C VAL A 11 -1.28 10.37 -33.95
N VAL A 12 -0.24 11.13 -34.30
CA VAL A 12 0.90 11.40 -33.40
C VAL A 12 0.45 12.20 -32.17
N VAL A 13 -0.43 13.19 -32.35
CA VAL A 13 -0.97 13.97 -31.23
C VAL A 13 -1.80 13.09 -30.29
N VAL A 14 -2.68 12.24 -30.85
CA VAL A 14 -3.48 11.31 -30.04
C VAL A 14 -2.58 10.32 -29.31
N ALA A 15 -1.59 9.75 -29.99
CA ALA A 15 -0.62 8.84 -29.36
C ALA A 15 0.19 9.52 -28.25
N GLY A 16 0.57 10.80 -28.43
CA GLY A 16 1.25 11.58 -27.41
C GLY A 16 0.39 11.84 -26.17
N ILE A 17 -0.90 12.16 -26.35
CA ILE A 17 -1.84 12.37 -25.24
C ILE A 17 -2.08 11.07 -24.47
N VAL A 18 -2.33 9.98 -25.18
CA VAL A 18 -2.55 8.66 -24.57
C VAL A 18 -1.29 8.19 -23.86
N GLY A 19 -0.14 8.26 -24.53
CA GLY A 19 1.15 7.87 -23.95
C GLY A 19 1.48 8.69 -22.70
N GLY A 20 1.33 10.01 -22.76
CA GLY A 20 1.55 10.89 -21.61
C GLY A 20 0.61 10.60 -20.43
N SER A 21 -0.61 10.13 -20.70
CA SER A 21 -1.60 9.79 -19.67
C SER A 21 -1.34 8.42 -19.02
N VAL A 22 -0.82 7.46 -19.79
CA VAL A 22 -0.51 6.10 -19.34
C VAL A 22 0.86 6.01 -18.66
N TRP A 23 1.83 6.80 -19.11
CA TRP A 23 3.19 6.84 -18.59
C TRP A 23 3.32 6.88 -17.06
N PRO A 24 2.60 7.77 -16.33
CA PRO A 24 2.71 7.81 -14.88
C PRO A 24 2.25 6.51 -14.19
N TYR A 25 1.29 5.78 -14.75
CA TYR A 25 0.85 4.50 -14.18
C TYR A 25 1.87 3.40 -14.43
N LEU A 26 2.56 3.42 -15.58
CA LEU A 26 3.69 2.52 -15.82
C LEU A 26 4.82 2.75 -14.80
N GLN A 27 5.10 4.01 -14.46
CA GLN A 27 6.09 4.31 -13.43
C GLN A 27 5.74 3.70 -12.08
N LEU A 28 4.45 3.70 -11.72
CA LEU A 28 3.98 3.10 -10.47
C LEU A 28 4.08 1.57 -10.48
N GLU A 29 3.71 0.93 -11.59
CA GLU A 29 3.79 -0.53 -11.74
C GLU A 29 5.23 -1.05 -11.59
N PHE A 30 6.22 -0.31 -12.10
CA PHE A 30 7.62 -0.70 -12.05
C PHE A 30 8.39 -0.13 -10.86
N ALA A 31 7.74 0.57 -9.93
CA ALA A 31 8.40 1.08 -8.74
C ALA A 31 8.70 -0.08 -7.76
N GLU A 32 9.94 -0.12 -7.26
CA GLU A 32 10.31 -1.09 -6.21
C GLU A 32 9.74 -0.67 -4.85
N SER A 33 9.61 0.63 -4.60
CA SER A 33 9.01 1.14 -3.38
C SER A 33 8.46 2.55 -3.55
N ALA A 34 7.58 2.95 -2.63
CA ALA A 34 7.07 4.31 -2.55
C ALA A 34 6.79 4.70 -1.10
N HIS A 35 6.99 5.97 -0.78
CA HIS A 35 6.56 6.64 0.43
C HIS A 35 5.62 7.77 0.03
N TYR A 36 4.44 7.84 0.62
CA TYR A 36 3.39 8.73 0.14
C TYR A 36 2.35 9.05 1.23
N THR A 37 1.58 10.10 0.99
CA THR A 37 0.49 10.56 1.85
C THR A 37 -0.85 10.52 1.11
N GLU A 38 -1.95 10.80 1.79
CA GLU A 38 -3.28 10.91 1.16
C GLU A 38 -3.41 12.07 0.16
N LYS A 39 -2.44 13.01 0.17
CA LYS A 39 -2.35 14.12 -0.79
C LYS A 39 -1.80 13.64 -2.13
N ASP A 40 -0.98 12.59 -2.12
CA ASP A 40 -0.38 11.95 -3.28
C ASP A 40 -1.40 10.97 -3.88
N LYS A 41 -2.46 11.55 -4.50
CA LYS A 41 -3.66 10.81 -4.90
C LYS A 41 -3.36 9.61 -5.77
N ARG A 42 -2.39 9.70 -6.67
CA ARG A 42 -2.10 8.62 -7.61
C ARG A 42 -1.49 7.42 -6.90
N GLU A 43 -0.49 7.66 -6.07
CA GLU A 43 0.20 6.68 -5.24
C GLU A 43 -0.79 6.07 -4.23
N TYR A 44 -1.59 6.90 -3.58
CA TYR A 44 -2.62 6.47 -2.63
C TYR A 44 -3.70 5.59 -3.28
N ASP A 45 -4.17 5.97 -4.46
CA ASP A 45 -5.20 5.24 -5.19
C ASP A 45 -4.67 3.92 -5.77
N TYR A 46 -3.38 3.88 -6.12
CA TYR A 46 -2.74 2.69 -6.70
C TYR A 46 -2.23 1.71 -5.64
N TYR A 47 -1.49 2.18 -4.62
CA TYR A 47 -0.80 1.30 -3.67
C TYR A 47 -1.60 0.96 -2.42
N THR A 48 -2.55 1.78 -1.96
CA THR A 48 -3.14 1.57 -0.62
C THR A 48 -4.29 0.54 -0.64
N PRO A 49 -4.15 -0.62 0.03
CA PRO A 49 -5.25 -1.59 0.14
C PRO A 49 -6.40 -1.03 0.97
N GLU A 50 -7.62 -1.53 0.73
CA GLU A 50 -8.84 -1.03 1.38
C GLU A 50 -8.77 -1.05 2.92
N LEU A 51 -8.15 -2.08 3.51
CA LEU A 51 -7.92 -2.18 4.95
C LEU A 51 -7.11 -0.98 5.49
N LEU A 52 -6.07 -0.53 4.77
CA LEU A 52 -5.27 0.62 5.19
C LEU A 52 -5.97 1.95 4.90
N ARG A 53 -6.83 2.02 3.87
CA ARG A 53 -7.63 3.23 3.58
C ARG A 53 -8.62 3.55 4.69
N LYS A 54 -9.25 2.53 5.27
CA LYS A 54 -10.26 2.66 6.34
C LYS A 54 -9.67 2.66 7.75
N LEU A 55 -8.36 2.45 7.87
CA LEU A 55 -7.65 2.39 9.14
C LEU A 55 -7.88 3.67 9.98
N PRO A 56 -8.14 3.58 11.29
CA PRO A 56 -8.26 4.77 12.13
C PRO A 56 -6.93 5.52 12.19
N ARG A 57 -6.97 6.85 11.97
CA ARG A 57 -5.78 7.72 12.10
C ARG A 57 -5.55 7.96 13.60
N ILE A 58 -4.52 7.32 14.16
CA ILE A 58 -4.20 7.39 15.59
C ILE A 58 -3.17 8.49 15.93
N SER A 59 -2.62 9.13 14.90
CA SER A 59 -1.76 10.30 14.97
C SER A 59 -2.02 11.17 13.73
N ASP A 60 -1.76 12.47 13.84
CA ASP A 60 -1.78 13.42 12.72
C ASP A 60 -0.50 13.34 11.87
N ASP A 61 0.57 12.77 12.42
CA ASP A 61 1.84 12.52 11.74
C ASP A 61 1.91 11.04 11.32
N TYR A 62 1.63 10.79 10.04
CA TYR A 62 1.65 9.45 9.47
C TYR A 62 2.00 9.45 7.98
N GLU A 63 2.55 8.33 7.52
CA GLU A 63 2.93 8.10 6.14
C GLU A 63 2.58 6.68 5.70
N PHE A 64 2.24 6.50 4.42
CA PHE A 64 2.04 5.19 3.80
C PHE A 64 3.31 4.75 3.08
N SER A 65 3.54 3.44 3.06
CA SER A 65 4.64 2.83 2.34
C SER A 65 4.16 1.69 1.43
N TYR A 66 4.92 1.47 0.37
CA TYR A 66 4.80 0.33 -0.53
C TYR A 66 6.18 -0.23 -0.82
N HIS A 67 6.30 -1.56 -0.83
CA HIS A 67 7.50 -2.25 -1.28
C HIS A 67 7.13 -3.48 -2.12
N ASN A 68 7.80 -3.61 -3.26
CA ASN A 68 7.80 -4.79 -4.13
C ASN A 68 9.07 -5.60 -3.86
N ILE A 69 8.96 -6.66 -3.08
CA ILE A 69 10.11 -7.46 -2.65
C ILE A 69 10.41 -8.52 -3.72
N SER A 70 11.49 -8.27 -4.47
CA SER A 70 12.04 -9.20 -5.45
C SER A 70 12.56 -10.48 -4.76
N GLY A 71 12.20 -11.65 -5.28
CA GLY A 71 12.57 -12.95 -4.70
C GLY A 71 11.33 -13.73 -4.20
N PRO A 72 10.79 -13.41 -3.01
CA PRO A 72 9.57 -14.05 -2.50
C PRO A 72 8.32 -13.68 -3.31
N GLN A 73 8.42 -12.75 -4.27
CA GLN A 73 7.31 -12.24 -5.08
C GLN A 73 6.18 -11.75 -4.17
N ALA A 74 6.52 -10.81 -3.30
CA ALA A 74 5.64 -10.32 -2.27
C ALA A 74 5.55 -8.80 -2.28
N PHE A 75 4.37 -8.31 -1.93
CA PHE A 75 4.10 -6.89 -1.78
C PHE A 75 3.89 -6.56 -0.31
N VAL A 76 4.50 -5.47 0.14
CA VAL A 76 4.29 -4.92 1.47
C VAL A 76 3.62 -3.56 1.34
N PHE A 77 2.52 -3.39 2.06
CA PHE A 77 1.78 -2.14 2.13
C PHE A 77 1.73 -1.69 3.58
N GLY A 78 2.22 -0.50 3.90
CA GLY A 78 2.38 -0.05 5.28
C GLY A 78 1.72 1.29 5.58
N VAL A 79 1.44 1.51 6.87
CA VAL A 79 1.21 2.82 7.47
C VAL A 79 2.05 2.94 8.73
N THR A 80 2.80 4.03 8.86
CA THR A 80 3.56 4.35 10.07
C THR A 80 2.98 5.61 10.69
N PHE A 81 2.59 5.54 11.97
CA PHE A 81 2.14 6.66 12.79
C PHE A 81 3.26 7.07 13.73
N ASN A 82 3.69 8.33 13.66
CA ASN A 82 4.67 8.90 14.57
C ASN A 82 3.97 9.56 15.76
N GLY A 83 4.67 9.72 16.88
CA GLY A 83 4.15 10.45 18.05
C GLY A 83 3.22 9.64 18.95
N THR A 84 3.05 8.33 18.71
CA THR A 84 2.18 7.45 19.49
C THR A 84 2.74 6.05 19.61
N ALA A 85 2.39 5.36 20.71
CA ALA A 85 2.61 3.93 20.89
C ALA A 85 1.30 3.18 21.21
N ASP A 86 0.15 3.86 21.12
CA ASP A 86 -1.16 3.27 21.43
C ASP A 86 -1.74 2.53 20.22
N THR A 87 -1.78 1.21 20.30
CA THR A 87 -2.27 0.31 19.25
C THR A 87 -3.72 -0.13 19.44
N ARG A 88 -4.39 0.25 20.54
CA ARG A 88 -5.73 -0.28 20.90
C ARG A 88 -6.77 -0.07 19.80
N LYS A 89 -6.87 1.15 19.28
CA LYS A 89 -7.80 1.49 18.19
C LYS A 89 -7.55 0.67 16.92
N ILE A 90 -6.30 0.32 16.63
CA ILE A 90 -5.96 -0.51 15.47
C ILE A 90 -6.38 -1.96 15.72
N ARG A 91 -6.15 -2.52 16.92
CA ARG A 91 -6.60 -3.88 17.26
C ARG A 91 -8.13 -4.01 17.20
N ASP A 92 -8.84 -3.03 17.75
CA ASP A 92 -10.31 -2.97 17.72
C ASP A 92 -10.80 -2.92 16.27
N TYR A 93 -10.16 -2.12 15.43
CA TYR A 93 -10.44 -2.03 14.00
C TYR A 93 -10.21 -3.35 13.27
N LEU A 94 -9.05 -4.00 13.46
CA LEU A 94 -8.73 -5.29 12.83
C LEU A 94 -9.75 -6.37 13.21
N SER A 95 -10.12 -6.42 14.49
CA SER A 95 -11.14 -7.34 14.99
C SER A 95 -12.50 -7.07 14.35
N ALA A 96 -12.89 -5.80 14.22
CA ALA A 96 -14.14 -5.41 13.57
C ALA A 96 -14.18 -5.76 12.06
N GLU A 97 -13.04 -5.68 11.38
CA GLU A 97 -12.88 -6.12 9.99
C GLU A 97 -12.76 -7.66 9.85
N GLY A 98 -12.83 -8.41 10.95
CA GLY A 98 -12.79 -9.87 10.96
C GLY A 98 -11.40 -10.48 10.78
N TYR A 99 -10.37 -9.75 11.22
CA TYR A 99 -9.03 -10.30 11.41
C TYR A 99 -8.88 -10.84 12.83
N GLU A 100 -8.15 -11.95 12.95
CA GLU A 100 -7.91 -12.62 14.22
C GLU A 100 -6.40 -12.60 14.54
N PRO A 101 -6.03 -12.31 15.81
CA PRO A 101 -4.64 -12.34 16.23
C PRO A 101 -4.11 -13.77 16.18
N GLN A 102 -2.89 -13.93 15.69
CA GLN A 102 -2.23 -15.22 15.56
C GLN A 102 -1.40 -15.51 16.82
N ALA A 103 -1.42 -16.75 17.29
CA ALA A 103 -0.64 -17.17 18.45
C ALA A 103 0.89 -17.14 18.21
N GLN A 104 1.30 -17.22 16.94
CA GLN A 104 2.70 -17.20 16.52
C GLN A 104 2.86 -16.25 15.34
N CYS A 105 3.94 -15.48 15.35
CA CYS A 105 4.36 -14.59 14.28
C CYS A 105 5.85 -14.84 14.00
N GLN A 106 6.29 -14.72 12.75
CA GLN A 106 7.71 -14.89 12.42
C GLN A 106 8.60 -13.72 12.87
N THR A 107 7.98 -12.66 13.40
CA THR A 107 8.63 -11.45 13.89
C THR A 107 8.16 -11.16 15.32
N GLU A 108 8.78 -10.18 15.96
CA GLU A 108 8.33 -9.66 17.27
C GLU A 108 7.02 -8.85 17.21
N ALA A 109 6.47 -8.65 16.01
CA ALA A 109 5.19 -7.98 15.80
C ALA A 109 3.99 -8.88 16.15
N GLU A 110 2.82 -8.26 16.31
CA GLU A 110 1.56 -8.97 16.38
C GLU A 110 1.09 -9.30 14.96
N CYS A 111 1.01 -10.59 14.63
CA CYS A 111 0.44 -11.05 13.37
C CYS A 111 -1.09 -11.20 13.48
N TRP A 112 -1.80 -10.77 12.45
CA TRP A 112 -3.24 -10.88 12.29
C TRP A 112 -3.57 -11.48 10.93
N ARG A 113 -4.53 -12.41 10.88
CA ARG A 113 -5.00 -13.02 9.62
C ARG A 113 -6.51 -13.01 9.55
N SER A 114 -7.05 -12.92 8.34
CA SER A 114 -8.48 -13.03 8.10
C SER A 114 -8.79 -14.41 7.53
N PRO A 115 -9.78 -15.15 8.05
CA PRO A 115 -10.24 -16.39 7.42
C PRO A 115 -10.72 -16.21 5.97
N ARG A 116 -11.13 -14.97 5.61
CA ARG A 116 -11.59 -14.61 4.27
C ARG A 116 -10.46 -14.32 3.29
N ASN A 117 -9.27 -13.98 3.78
CA ASN A 117 -8.12 -13.60 2.95
C ASN A 117 -6.86 -14.29 3.45
N LYS A 118 -6.50 -15.41 2.81
CA LYS A 118 -5.34 -16.22 3.19
C LYS A 118 -4.00 -15.67 2.69
N LYS A 119 -4.03 -14.76 1.71
CA LYS A 119 -2.82 -14.22 1.08
C LYS A 119 -2.17 -13.11 1.89
N ASP A 120 -2.94 -12.48 2.76
CA ASP A 120 -2.51 -11.31 3.53
C ASP A 120 -2.20 -11.70 4.97
N VAL A 121 -1.01 -11.32 5.42
CA VAL A 121 -0.64 -11.30 6.84
C VAL A 121 -0.50 -9.84 7.25
N VAL A 122 -1.27 -9.44 8.26
CA VAL A 122 -1.20 -8.08 8.81
C VAL A 122 -0.30 -8.09 10.03
N SER A 123 0.77 -7.32 10.01
CA SER A 123 1.70 -7.16 11.13
C SER A 123 1.45 -5.82 11.80
N LEU A 124 1.27 -5.82 13.11
CA LEU A 124 1.12 -4.62 13.94
C LEU A 124 2.28 -4.56 14.94
N TYR A 125 3.05 -3.47 14.91
CA TYR A 125 4.14 -3.26 15.85
C TYR A 125 4.11 -1.85 16.43
N ALA A 126 4.66 -1.69 17.63
CA ALA A 126 4.81 -0.41 18.29
C ALA A 126 6.20 -0.33 18.91
N SER A 127 6.84 0.83 18.81
CA SER A 127 8.11 1.12 19.45
C SER A 127 7.95 2.29 20.39
N THR A 128 7.96 2.04 21.70
CA THR A 128 7.94 3.09 22.72
C THR A 128 9.20 3.94 22.69
N LYS A 129 10.35 3.34 22.30
CA LYS A 129 11.63 4.04 22.16
C LYS A 129 11.60 5.08 21.03
N LEU A 130 11.00 4.73 19.90
CA LEU A 130 10.86 5.63 18.74
C LEU A 130 9.55 6.43 18.77
N ASN A 131 8.66 6.12 19.72
CA ASN A 131 7.30 6.65 19.82
C ASN A 131 6.53 6.55 18.50
N LEU A 132 6.49 5.34 17.93
CA LEU A 132 5.78 5.05 16.68
C LEU A 132 4.97 3.77 16.74
N VAL A 133 3.96 3.68 15.87
CA VAL A 133 3.16 2.49 15.58
C VAL A 133 3.21 2.23 14.09
N GLY A 134 3.52 0.99 13.69
CA GLY A 134 3.47 0.55 12.31
C GLY A 134 2.44 -0.56 12.11
N ILE A 135 1.73 -0.50 10.99
CA ILE A 135 0.89 -1.60 10.50
C ILE A 135 1.26 -1.89 9.05
N GLU A 136 1.49 -3.16 8.74
CA GLU A 136 1.91 -3.62 7.43
C GLU A 136 1.07 -4.80 6.96
N ILE A 137 0.74 -4.84 5.68
CA ILE A 137 0.13 -5.98 5.00
C ILE A 137 1.23 -6.61 4.15
N TYR A 138 1.66 -7.80 4.53
CA TYR A 138 2.47 -8.66 3.70
C TYR A 138 1.55 -9.53 2.84
N ARG A 139 1.68 -9.42 1.52
CA ARG A 139 0.90 -10.18 0.54
C ARG A 139 1.83 -11.00 -0.34
N SER A 140 1.67 -12.33 -0.34
CA SER A 140 2.38 -13.23 -1.25
C SER A 140 1.45 -14.31 -1.79
N GLU A 141 1.71 -14.77 -3.00
CA GLU A 141 1.00 -15.90 -3.62
C GLU A 141 1.34 -17.24 -2.93
N ASN A 142 2.46 -17.32 -2.22
CA ASN A 142 2.96 -18.54 -1.57
C ASN A 142 2.64 -18.61 -0.07
N THR A 143 1.68 -17.82 0.41
CA THR A 143 1.30 -17.81 1.83
C THR A 143 0.40 -19.01 2.11
N GLU A 144 1.01 -20.16 2.44
CA GLU A 144 0.33 -21.35 3.00
C GLU A 144 -0.02 -21.16 4.49
#